data_AF-A0A966SI68-F1
#
_entry.id   AF-A0A966SI68-F1
#
_cell.length_a   1.000
_cell.length_b   1.000
_cell.length_c   1.000
_cell.angle_alpha   90.00
_cell.angle_beta   90.00
_cell.angle_gamma   90.00
#
_symmetry.space_group_name_H-M   'P 1'
#
loop_
_entity.id
_entity.type
_entity.pdbx_description
1 polymer ?
#
loop_
_entity_poly.entity_id
_entity_poly.type
_entity_poly.pdbx_seq_one_letter_code
_entity_poly.pdbx_strand_id
1 'polypeptide(L)'
;AEEQAADPATTKPTLKLVRVAGGQIEVQWKKSGFTGVRIEVDRGNGTWVFLAIDTEPHYTDTLALAPGTSAIWKYRAIYLEGDQPFGQWSDTVQIAVQG
;
A
#
# COMPACT_ATOMS: atom_id res chain seq x y z
N ALA A 1 4.55 -21.39 -25.38
CA ALA A 1 4.79 -21.03 -23.97
C ALA A 1 3.42 -20.78 -23.38
N GLU A 2 3.00 -21.54 -22.39
CA GLU A 2 1.80 -21.21 -21.63
C GLU A 2 2.07 -19.90 -20.90
N GLU A 3 1.40 -18.85 -21.33
CA GLU A 3 1.32 -17.58 -20.63
C GLU A 3 0.54 -17.90 -19.35
N GLN A 4 1.26 -18.21 -18.27
CA GLN A 4 0.64 -18.45 -16.97
C GLN A 4 -0.03 -17.14 -16.54
N ALA A 5 -1.33 -17.04 -16.80
CA ALA A 5 -2.17 -16.01 -16.22
C ALA A 5 -2.05 -16.10 -14.70
N ALA A 6 -1.85 -14.96 -14.04
CA ALA A 6 -1.69 -14.93 -12.60
C ALA A 6 -2.95 -15.47 -11.90
N ASP A 7 -2.80 -16.38 -10.93
CA ASP A 7 -3.95 -16.92 -10.20
C ASP A 7 -4.50 -15.88 -9.21
N PRO A 8 -5.75 -15.41 -9.32
CA PRO A 8 -6.29 -14.42 -8.39
C PRO A 8 -6.39 -14.95 -6.94
N ALA A 9 -6.38 -16.27 -6.74
CA ALA A 9 -6.40 -16.88 -5.42
C ALA A 9 -5.06 -16.80 -4.67
N THR A 10 -3.95 -16.53 -5.36
CA THR A 10 -2.60 -16.47 -4.74
C THR A 10 -1.88 -15.16 -5.03
N THR A 11 -2.37 -14.39 -6.01
CA THR A 11 -1.80 -13.11 -6.40
C THR A 11 -2.15 -12.04 -5.37
N LYS A 12 -1.14 -11.50 -4.70
CA LYS A 12 -1.25 -10.33 -3.83
C LYS A 12 -0.01 -9.44 -3.94
N PRO A 13 -0.13 -8.11 -3.79
CA PRO A 13 1.04 -7.25 -3.74
C PRO A 13 1.81 -7.46 -2.44
N THR A 14 3.12 -7.34 -2.50
CA THR A 14 3.97 -7.32 -1.30
C THR A 14 4.31 -5.88 -0.97
N LEU A 15 3.93 -5.43 0.21
CA LEU A 15 4.21 -4.08 0.70
C LEU A 15 5.41 -4.09 1.64
N LYS A 16 6.21 -3.03 1.57
CA LYS A 16 7.26 -2.71 2.53
C LYS A 16 7.20 -1.23 2.88
N LEU A 17 7.15 -0.93 4.17
CA LEU A 17 7.11 0.45 4.66
C LEU A 17 8.52 0.91 5.00
N VAL A 18 8.88 2.10 4.52
CA VAL A 18 10.15 2.74 4.81
C VAL A 18 9.89 4.17 5.27
N ARG A 19 10.52 4.60 6.36
CA ARG A 19 10.50 6.01 6.75
C ARG A 19 11.50 6.76 5.90
N VAL A 20 11.05 7.84 5.28
CA VAL A 20 11.92 8.74 4.50
C VAL A 20 12.09 10.06 5.24
N ALA A 21 12.99 10.91 4.72
CA ALA A 21 13.28 12.21 5.32
C ALA A 21 11.99 13.06 5.46
N GLY A 22 11.90 13.84 6.54
CA GLY A 22 10.72 14.66 6.81
C GLY A 22 9.54 13.92 7.45
N GLY A 23 9.74 12.68 7.92
CA GLY A 23 8.72 11.93 8.67
C GLY A 23 7.67 11.25 7.79
N GLN A 24 7.85 11.30 6.47
CA GLN A 24 6.97 10.67 5.49
C GLN A 24 7.18 9.16 5.44
N ILE A 25 6.16 8.43 5.00
CA ILE A 25 6.19 6.98 4.88
C ILE A 25 6.15 6.60 3.41
N GLU A 26 7.20 5.96 2.93
CA GLU A 26 7.23 5.36 1.61
C GLU A 26 6.68 3.92 1.67
N VAL A 27 5.64 3.67 0.88
CA VAL A 27 5.02 2.37 0.68
C VAL A 27 5.60 1.75 -0.58
N GLN A 28 6.64 0.94 -0.41
CA GLN A 28 7.27 0.22 -1.51
C GLN A 28 6.45 -1.02 -1.88
N TRP A 29 6.21 -1.20 -3.16
CA TRP A 29 5.53 -2.35 -3.75
C TRP A 29 6.14 -2.69 -5.10
N LYS A 30 5.78 -3.86 -5.64
CA LYS A 30 6.24 -4.33 -6.95
C LYS A 30 5.07 -4.45 -7.90
N LYS A 31 5.23 -3.94 -9.13
CA LYS A 31 4.17 -3.94 -10.15
C LYS A 31 3.80 -5.33 -10.66
N SER A 32 4.76 -6.25 -10.76
CA SER A 32 4.55 -7.67 -11.11
C SER A 32 3.68 -7.91 -12.35
N GLY A 33 3.71 -7.01 -13.34
CA GLY A 33 2.94 -7.12 -14.60
C GLY A 33 1.53 -6.53 -14.58
N PHE A 34 1.07 -6.00 -13.44
CA PHE A 34 -0.25 -5.35 -13.30
C PHE A 34 -0.22 -3.88 -13.69
N THR A 35 -1.38 -3.24 -13.86
CA THR A 35 -1.48 -1.80 -14.16
C THR A 35 -0.98 -0.95 -13.00
N GLY A 36 -1.31 -1.36 -11.77
CA GLY A 36 -0.92 -0.66 -10.56
C GLY A 36 -1.39 -1.39 -9.30
N VAL A 37 -1.46 -0.64 -8.19
CA VAL A 37 -2.09 -1.08 -6.95
C VAL A 37 -3.04 -0.02 -6.41
N ARG A 38 -4.11 -0.47 -5.75
CA ARG A 38 -4.91 0.36 -4.87
C ARG A 38 -4.37 0.23 -3.46
N ILE A 39 -4.01 1.35 -2.85
CA ILE A 39 -3.49 1.42 -1.49
C ILE A 39 -4.59 1.95 -0.57
N GLU A 40 -4.79 1.27 0.55
CA GLU A 40 -5.64 1.71 1.65
C GLU A 40 -4.82 1.81 2.92
N VAL A 41 -5.20 2.77 3.76
CA VAL A 41 -4.54 3.04 5.02
C VAL A 41 -5.56 3.08 6.15
N ASP A 42 -5.21 2.52 7.30
CA ASP A 42 -5.88 2.77 8.57
C ASP A 42 -4.97 3.69 9.39
N ARG A 43 -5.45 4.90 9.69
CA ARG A 43 -4.69 5.93 10.40
C ARG A 43 -4.66 5.73 11.92
N GLY A 44 -5.03 4.55 12.41
CA GLY A 44 -5.09 4.20 13.84
C GLY A 44 -6.50 4.14 14.41
N ASN A 45 -7.52 4.25 13.55
CA ASN A 45 -8.93 4.29 13.95
C ASN A 45 -9.64 2.94 13.75
N GLY A 46 -8.95 1.93 13.21
CA GLY A 46 -9.53 0.62 12.90
C GLY A 46 -10.32 0.59 11.59
N THR A 47 -10.31 1.69 10.83
CA THR A 47 -11.06 1.83 9.57
C THR A 47 -10.10 2.04 8.42
N TRP A 48 -10.23 1.21 7.39
CA TRP A 48 -9.50 1.35 6.13
C TRP A 48 -10.10 2.47 5.30
N VAL A 49 -9.27 3.44 4.93
CA VAL A 49 -9.62 4.52 4.01
C VAL A 49 -8.80 4.41 2.74
N PHE A 50 -9.40 4.80 1.62
CA PHE A 50 -8.70 4.93 0.35
C PHE A 50 -7.55 5.96 0.49
N LEU A 51 -6.34 5.54 0.15
CA LEU A 51 -5.17 6.40 0.16
C LEU A 51 -4.85 6.90 -1.25
N ALA A 52 -4.57 5.96 -2.16
CA ALA A 52 -4.17 6.27 -3.52
C ALA A 52 -4.32 5.06 -4.46
N ILE A 53 -4.39 5.35 -5.77
CA ILE A 53 -4.05 4.40 -6.81
C ILE A 53 -2.65 4.75 -7.29
N ASP A 54 -1.75 3.77 -7.22
CA ASP A 54 -0.36 3.95 -7.58
C ASP A 54 -0.03 3.04 -8.77
N THR A 55 0.35 3.65 -9.91
CA THR A 55 0.69 2.92 -11.15
C THR A 55 2.20 2.82 -11.36
N GLU A 56 2.97 3.57 -10.59
CA GLU A 56 4.42 3.57 -10.52
C GLU A 56 4.85 3.15 -9.11
N PRO A 57 5.80 2.22 -8.93
CA PRO A 57 6.16 1.74 -7.60
C PRO A 57 6.73 2.85 -6.70
N HIS A 58 6.50 2.71 -5.40
CA HIS A 58 7.01 3.56 -4.30
C HIS A 58 6.16 4.81 -4.02
N TYR A 59 4.89 4.60 -3.69
CA TYR A 59 4.02 5.65 -3.18
C TYR A 59 4.60 6.29 -1.91
N THR A 60 4.73 7.62 -1.89
CA THR A 60 5.12 8.36 -0.68
C THR A 60 3.88 8.97 -0.03
N ASP A 61 3.57 8.52 1.18
CA ASP A 61 2.54 9.10 2.04
C ASP A 61 3.11 10.33 2.75
N THR A 62 2.66 11.49 2.28
CA THR A 62 3.13 12.80 2.73
C THR A 62 2.35 13.35 3.91
N LEU A 63 1.35 12.62 4.41
CA LEU A 63 0.56 13.06 5.55
C LEU A 63 1.46 13.17 6.78
N ALA A 64 1.37 14.30 7.48
CA ALA A 64 2.09 14.53 8.73
C ALA A 64 1.11 14.46 9.90
N LEU A 65 1.57 13.90 11.02
CA LEU A 65 0.84 13.97 12.28
C LEU A 65 1.11 15.32 12.97
N ALA A 66 0.23 15.73 13.88
CA ALA A 66 0.45 16.94 14.67
C ALA A 66 1.65 16.76 15.61
N PRO A 67 2.43 17.82 15.89
CA PRO A 67 3.59 17.74 16.78
C PRO A 67 3.25 17.13 18.14
N GLY A 68 4.02 16.13 18.58
CA GLY A 68 3.82 15.47 19.88
C GLY A 68 2.70 14.42 19.88
N THR A 69 2.16 14.08 18.71
CA THR A 69 1.22 12.96 18.55
C THR A 69 1.90 11.75 17.93
N SER A 70 1.38 10.57 18.22
CA SER A 70 1.83 9.31 17.62
C SER A 70 0.64 8.45 17.23
N ALA A 71 0.71 7.83 16.06
CA ALA A 71 -0.29 6.88 15.61
C ALA A 71 0.38 5.65 15.00
N ILE A 72 -0.32 4.52 15.02
CA ILE A 72 0.08 3.33 14.26
C ILE A 72 -0.73 3.34 12.98
N TRP A 73 -0.05 3.50 11.86
CA TRP A 73 -0.66 3.40 10.54
C TRP A 73 -0.53 2.00 10.02
N LYS A 74 -1.62 1.46 9.47
CA LYS A 74 -1.62 0.17 8.80
C LYS A 74 -1.90 0.39 7.34
N TYR A 75 -1.23 -0.34 6.47
CA TYR A 75 -1.38 -0.26 5.04
C TYR A 75 -1.70 -1.64 4.48
N ARG A 76 -2.57 -1.64 3.48
CA ARG A 76 -2.84 -2.79 2.62
C ARG A 76 -2.98 -2.33 1.19
N ALA A 77 -2.66 -3.21 0.25
CA ALA A 77 -2.85 -2.93 -1.16
C ALA A 77 -3.45 -4.12 -1.90
N ILE A 78 -4.06 -3.87 -3.04
CA ILE A 78 -4.53 -4.90 -3.98
C ILE A 78 -4.06 -4.52 -5.38
N TYR A 79 -3.68 -5.49 -6.20
CA TYR A 79 -3.30 -5.22 -7.59
C TYR A 79 -4.48 -4.68 -8.39
N LEU A 80 -4.17 -3.94 -9.44
CA LEU A 80 -5.14 -3.50 -10.43
C LEU A 80 -4.81 -4.07 -11.80
N GLU A 81 -5.79 -4.71 -12.42
CA GLU A 81 -5.77 -5.06 -13.82
C GLU A 81 -6.70 -4.08 -14.56
N GLY A 82 -6.08 -3.14 -15.29
CA GLY A 82 -6.79 -1.93 -15.74
C GLY A 82 -7.24 -1.09 -14.56
N ASP A 83 -8.55 -0.92 -14.41
CA ASP A 83 -9.20 -0.17 -13.33
C ASP A 83 -9.90 -1.07 -12.30
N GLN A 84 -9.68 -2.39 -12.36
CA GLN A 84 -10.36 -3.35 -11.49
C GLN A 84 -9.39 -4.03 -10.51
N PRO A 85 -9.79 -4.21 -9.24
CA PRO A 85 -8.98 -4.94 -8.27
C PRO A 85 -8.82 -6.40 -8.68
N PHE A 86 -7.56 -6.86 -8.67
CA PHE A 86 -7.16 -8.20 -9.04
C PHE A 86 -6.51 -8.92 -7.87
N GLY A 87 -6.94 -10.16 -7.63
CA GLY A 87 -6.36 -11.05 -6.63
C GLY A 87 -6.79 -10.74 -5.19
N GLN A 88 -5.85 -10.85 -4.26
CA GLN A 88 -6.07 -10.63 -2.83
C GLN A 88 -5.39 -9.36 -2.34
N TRP A 89 -5.87 -8.87 -1.20
CA TRP A 89 -5.18 -7.85 -0.43
C TRP A 89 -3.80 -8.37 0.03
N SER A 90 -2.82 -7.47 0.06
CA SER A 90 -1.52 -7.72 0.66
C SER A 90 -1.66 -8.07 2.13
N ASP A 91 -0.59 -8.66 2.67
CA ASP A 91 -0.44 -8.69 4.12
C ASP A 91 -0.51 -7.25 4.67
N THR A 92 -1.20 -7.11 5.80
CA THR A 92 -1.31 -5.83 6.48
C THR A 92 0.04 -5.50 7.09
N VAL A 93 0.66 -4.44 6.61
CA VAL A 93 1.90 -3.91 7.16
C VAL A 93 1.59 -2.69 8.01
N GLN A 94 2.36 -2.46 9.08
CA GLN A 94 2.10 -1.36 9.99
C GLN A 94 3.39 -0.64 10.38
N ILE A 95 3.26 0.65 10.67
CA ILE A 95 4.36 1.52 11.05
C ILE A 95 3.88 2.52 12.09
N ALA A 96 4.66 2.71 13.14
CA ALA A 96 4.46 3.83 14.04
C ALA A 96 4.85 5.10 13.30
N VAL A 97 4.05 6.16 13.40
CA VAL A 97 4.34 7.49 12.87
C VAL A 97 4.26 8.47 14.03
N GLN A 98 5.16 9.46 14.02
CA GLN A 98 5.26 10.50 15.04
C GLN A 98 5.26 11.85 14.32
N GLY A 99 4.52 12.81 14.89
CA GLY A 99 4.46 14.20 14.42
C GLY A 99 5.38 15.12 15.18
#